data_AF-A0A349AMC1-F1
#
_entry.id   AF-A0A349AMC1-F1
#
_cell.length_a   1.000
_cell.length_b   1.000
_cell.length_c   1.000
_cell.angle_alpha   90.00
_cell.angle_beta   90.00
_cell.angle_gamma   90.00
#
_symmetry.space_group_name_H-M   'P 1'
#
loop_
_entity.id
_entity.type
_entity.pdbx_description
1 polymer ?
#
loop_
_entity_poly.entity_id
_entity_poly.type
_entity_poly.pdbx_seq_one_letter_code
_entity_poly.pdbx_strand_id
1 'polypeptide(L)'
;MAENNGSIYMFSGKGGVGKTTCAATTALHHAFLGEKTLAISTDATPSLAHIFEIKDGEKPARVIESLFIDEIGTPEVEEMWDRKFGREVYEVFSSIVSLDYDSFKEFMSSMLPGLADEFMVDYIRHLKLSGKYQSIIWDTAPLGQTLALLHTPSMLIEHLKLAPRIYTNFKFGQRQKSSIMEIIKGWQKLSGDCLD
;
A
#
# COMPACT_ATOMS: atom_id res chain seq x y z
N MET A 1 11.41 13.05 -29.81
CA MET A 1 11.30 13.56 -28.43
C MET A 1 11.64 12.40 -27.52
N ALA A 2 12.68 12.51 -26.69
CA ALA A 2 13.02 11.42 -25.77
C ALA A 2 11.83 11.19 -24.83
N GLU A 3 11.30 9.97 -24.80
CA GLU A 3 10.35 9.54 -23.77
C GLU A 3 11.04 9.80 -22.43
N ASN A 4 10.54 10.75 -21.65
CA ASN A 4 11.13 11.08 -20.35
C ASN A 4 10.75 9.97 -19.36
N ASN A 5 11.43 8.84 -19.49
CA ASN A 5 11.16 7.62 -18.77
C ASN A 5 11.90 7.69 -17.43
N GLY A 6 11.44 8.57 -16.54
CA GLY A 6 11.98 8.68 -15.18
C GLY A 6 12.20 7.34 -14.46
N SER A 7 13.15 7.27 -13.54
CA SER A 7 13.61 6.00 -12.96
C SER A 7 13.01 5.76 -11.58
N ILE A 8 12.83 4.48 -11.22
CA ILE A 8 12.51 4.06 -9.86
C ILE A 8 13.71 3.30 -9.31
N TYR A 9 14.22 3.71 -8.15
CA TYR A 9 15.30 3.04 -7.43
C TYR A 9 14.77 2.53 -6.10
N MET A 10 14.68 1.21 -5.96
CA MET A 10 14.18 0.56 -4.73
C MET A 10 15.34 0.06 -3.87
N PHE A 11 15.33 0.43 -2.60
CA PHE A 11 16.31 0.01 -1.61
C PHE A 11 15.66 -0.96 -0.64
N SER A 12 16.03 -2.25 -0.75
CA SER A 12 15.45 -3.34 0.05
C SER A 12 16.54 -4.18 0.71
N GLY A 13 16.21 -4.82 1.83
CA GLY A 13 17.14 -5.61 2.63
C GLY A 13 16.75 -5.70 4.11
N LYS A 14 17.56 -6.40 4.89
CA LYS A 14 17.36 -6.58 6.34
C LYS A 14 17.44 -5.24 7.10
N GLY A 15 16.97 -5.23 8.34
CA GLY A 15 17.16 -4.08 9.25
C GLY A 15 18.66 -3.82 9.51
N GLY A 16 19.06 -2.56 9.57
CA GLY A 16 20.42 -2.17 9.96
C GLY A 16 21.51 -2.25 8.88
N VAL A 17 21.18 -2.58 7.62
CA VAL A 17 22.19 -2.68 6.53
C VAL A 17 22.51 -1.36 5.83
N GLY A 18 21.96 -0.23 6.30
CA GLY A 18 22.21 1.09 5.73
C GLY A 18 21.33 1.50 4.55
N LYS A 19 20.18 0.85 4.33
CA LYS A 19 19.25 1.13 3.22
C LYS A 19 18.88 2.61 3.11
N THR A 20 18.40 3.18 4.21
CA THR A 20 17.97 4.59 4.28
C THR A 20 19.10 5.56 3.96
N THR A 21 20.32 5.30 4.44
CA THR A 21 21.50 6.12 4.10
C THR A 21 21.82 6.05 2.61
N CYS A 22 21.78 4.85 2.02
CA CYS A 22 21.98 4.67 0.59
C CYS A 22 20.88 5.38 -0.22
N ALA A 23 19.61 5.23 0.18
CA ALA A 23 18.48 5.90 -0.45
C ALA A 23 18.62 7.43 -0.40
N ALA A 24 18.92 8.00 0.78
CA ALA A 24 19.14 9.44 0.94
C ALA A 24 20.29 9.95 0.06
N THR A 25 21.41 9.21 0.02
CA THR A 25 22.58 9.57 -0.79
C THR A 25 22.26 9.53 -2.29
N THR A 26 21.55 8.49 -2.76
CA THR A 26 21.11 8.38 -4.15
C THR A 26 20.12 9.50 -4.51
N ALA A 27 19.20 9.86 -3.62
CA ALA A 27 18.27 10.96 -3.84
C ALA A 27 19.00 12.30 -4.02
N LEU A 28 19.98 12.58 -3.16
CA LEU A 28 20.85 13.76 -3.28
C LEU A 28 21.64 13.76 -4.60
N HIS A 29 22.19 12.62 -5.00
CA HIS A 29 22.94 12.49 -6.24
C HIS A 29 22.09 12.90 -7.46
N HIS A 30 20.89 12.34 -7.62
CA HIS A 30 19.99 12.70 -8.72
C HIS A 30 19.54 14.16 -8.66
N ALA A 31 19.23 14.66 -7.45
CA ALA A 31 18.88 16.06 -7.27
C ALA A 31 20.02 17.01 -7.70
N PHE A 32 21.28 16.67 -7.41
CA PHE A 32 22.45 17.45 -7.85
C PHE A 32 22.74 17.36 -9.35
N LEU A 33 22.27 16.30 -10.02
CA LEU A 33 22.27 16.23 -11.49
C LEU A 33 21.16 17.09 -12.13
N GLY A 34 20.34 17.76 -11.32
CA GLY A 34 19.22 18.60 -11.78
C GLY A 34 17.93 17.80 -12.03
N GLU A 35 17.90 16.52 -11.68
CA GLU A 35 16.70 15.71 -11.81
C GLU A 35 15.73 16.02 -10.67
N LYS A 36 14.48 16.31 -11.02
CA LYS A 36 13.42 16.48 -10.01
C LYS A 36 13.16 15.13 -9.33
N THR A 37 13.57 15.01 -8.08
CA THR A 37 13.70 13.75 -7.35
C THR A 37 12.77 13.72 -6.15
N LEU A 38 12.09 12.59 -5.95
CA LEU A 38 11.30 12.29 -4.75
C LEU A 38 11.91 11.07 -4.06
N ALA A 39 12.28 11.18 -2.79
CA ALA A 39 12.57 10.03 -1.94
C ALA A 39 11.39 9.73 -1.01
N ILE A 40 10.99 8.48 -0.95
CA ILE A 40 9.89 8.00 -0.12
C ILE A 40 10.39 6.90 0.78
N SER A 41 10.13 7.00 2.08
CA SER A 41 10.27 5.87 3.00
C SER A 41 8.91 5.25 3.30
N THR A 42 8.87 3.92 3.33
CA THR A 42 7.74 3.15 3.87
C THR A 42 8.11 2.42 5.17
N ASP A 43 9.28 2.73 5.74
CA ASP A 43 9.63 2.30 7.09
C ASP A 43 8.80 3.11 8.10
N ALA A 44 8.26 2.45 9.12
CA ALA A 44 7.52 3.12 10.19
C ALA A 44 8.41 4.07 11.01
N THR A 45 9.73 3.90 10.93
CA THR A 45 10.71 4.79 11.58
C THR A 45 11.03 5.97 10.65
N PRO A 46 10.87 7.23 11.09
CA PRO A 46 11.04 8.43 10.26
C PRO A 46 12.52 8.75 9.95
N SER A 47 13.18 7.83 9.28
CA SER A 47 14.64 7.82 9.14
C SER A 47 15.12 8.78 8.07
N LEU A 48 14.36 9.00 6.99
CA LEU A 48 14.72 10.01 5.97
C LEU A 48 14.51 11.42 6.52
N ALA A 49 13.39 11.65 7.21
CA ALA A 49 13.11 12.93 7.86
C ALA A 49 14.22 13.29 8.85
N HIS A 50 14.69 12.33 9.66
CA HIS A 50 15.83 12.54 10.55
C HIS A 50 17.13 12.86 9.80
N ILE A 51 17.47 12.13 8.73
CA ILE A 51 18.70 12.36 7.93
C ILE A 51 18.71 13.78 7.35
N PHE A 52 17.56 14.27 6.90
CA PHE A 52 17.41 15.59 6.27
C PHE A 52 16.97 16.69 7.25
N GLU A 53 16.94 16.40 8.56
CA GLU A 53 16.51 17.32 9.62
C GLU A 53 15.14 17.98 9.37
N ILE A 54 14.22 17.23 8.78
CA ILE A 54 12.84 17.66 8.50
C ILE A 54 12.05 17.58 9.80
N LYS A 55 11.61 18.75 10.30
CA LYS A 55 10.96 18.83 11.61
C LYS A 55 9.45 18.62 11.52
N ASP A 56 8.78 19.34 10.62
CA ASP A 56 7.35 19.23 10.28
C ASP A 56 7.08 20.17 9.08
N GLY A 57 6.14 19.83 8.19
CA GLY A 57 5.86 20.65 7.02
C GLY A 57 4.95 20.00 5.97
N GLU A 58 4.81 20.65 4.82
CA GLU A 58 4.07 20.10 3.68
C GLU A 58 4.60 18.71 3.29
N LYS A 59 3.70 17.76 3.01
CA LYS A 59 4.05 16.47 2.42
C LYS A 59 3.79 16.49 0.90
N PRO A 60 4.77 16.19 0.04
CA PRO A 60 6.17 15.88 0.36
C PRO A 60 6.98 17.15 0.69
N ALA A 61 7.92 17.02 1.63
CA ALA A 61 8.75 18.12 2.11
C ALA A 61 9.87 18.44 1.12
N ARG A 62 10.02 19.72 0.76
CA ARG A 62 11.11 20.18 -0.11
C ARG A 62 12.38 20.40 0.71
N VAL A 63 13.45 19.67 0.39
CA VAL A 63 14.76 19.79 1.06
C VAL A 63 15.68 20.74 0.29
N ILE A 64 15.78 20.56 -1.02
CA ILE A 64 16.44 21.49 -1.95
C ILE A 64 15.56 21.67 -3.19
N GLU A 65 15.98 22.49 -4.16
CA GLU A 65 15.14 22.83 -5.30
C GLU A 65 14.61 21.62 -6.08
N SER A 66 15.45 20.61 -6.25
CA SER A 66 15.17 19.39 -7.00
C SER A 66 14.93 18.16 -6.12
N LEU A 67 14.90 18.27 -4.79
CA LEU A 67 14.71 17.13 -3.87
C LEU A 67 13.52 17.31 -2.95
N PHE A 68 12.67 16.30 -2.95
CA PHE A 68 11.51 16.17 -2.09
C PHE A 68 11.60 14.86 -1.30
N ILE A 69 11.18 14.90 -0.04
CA ILE A 69 11.16 13.74 0.85
C ILE A 69 9.73 13.52 1.34
N ASP A 70 9.29 12.27 1.33
CA ASP A 70 8.03 11.84 1.91
C ASP A 70 8.23 10.61 2.78
N GLU A 71 7.39 10.48 3.80
CA GLU A 71 7.35 9.31 4.67
C GLU A 71 5.90 8.88 4.84
N ILE A 72 5.65 7.64 4.44
CA ILE A 72 4.31 7.07 4.32
C ILE A 72 4.21 5.95 5.35
N GLY A 73 3.45 6.21 6.41
CA GLY A 73 3.14 5.25 7.45
C GLY A 73 1.81 4.56 7.22
N THR A 74 1.43 3.72 8.19
CA THR A 74 0.13 3.03 8.21
C THR A 74 -1.06 3.98 8.05
N PRO A 75 -1.13 5.13 8.76
CA PRO A 75 -2.29 6.02 8.64
C PRO A 75 -2.46 6.58 7.22
N GLU A 76 -1.37 6.97 6.56
CA GLU A 76 -1.42 7.46 5.19
C GLU A 76 -1.85 6.35 4.21
N VAL A 77 -1.36 5.12 4.40
CA VAL A 77 -1.77 3.97 3.59
C VAL A 77 -3.27 3.69 3.76
N GLU A 78 -3.77 3.71 4.99
CA GLU A 78 -5.19 3.50 5.30
C GLU A 78 -6.07 4.54 4.60
N GLU A 79 -5.71 5.83 4.69
CA GLU A 79 -6.45 6.90 4.06
C GLU A 79 -6.44 6.76 2.53
N MET A 80 -5.28 6.47 1.94
CA MET A 80 -5.16 6.28 0.50
C MET A 80 -5.96 5.08 0.02
N TRP A 81 -5.98 3.98 0.78
CA TRP A 81 -6.77 2.79 0.49
C TRP A 81 -8.27 3.08 0.59
N ASP A 82 -8.72 3.72 1.68
CA ASP A 82 -10.12 4.08 1.89
C ASP A 82 -10.64 4.97 0.76
N ARG A 83 -9.85 5.97 0.39
CA ARG A 83 -10.17 6.87 -0.73
C ARG A 83 -10.26 6.16 -2.07
N LYS A 84 -9.40 5.16 -2.31
CA LYS A 84 -9.32 4.47 -3.61
C LYS A 84 -10.32 3.32 -3.74
N PHE A 85 -10.54 2.57 -2.68
CA PHE A 85 -11.26 1.30 -2.71
C PHE A 85 -12.35 1.16 -1.63
N GLY A 86 -12.29 1.97 -0.56
CA GLY A 86 -13.11 1.75 0.65
C GLY A 86 -14.60 1.59 0.36
N ARG A 87 -15.17 2.48 -0.47
CA ARG A 87 -16.59 2.42 -0.82
C ARG A 87 -16.96 1.23 -1.69
N GLU A 88 -16.18 0.94 -2.73
CA GLU A 88 -16.46 -0.19 -3.64
C GLU A 88 -16.38 -1.53 -2.89
N VAL A 89 -15.37 -1.69 -2.03
CA VAL A 89 -15.22 -2.89 -1.20
C VAL A 89 -16.34 -2.97 -0.17
N TYR A 90 -16.75 -1.83 0.41
CA TYR A 90 -17.87 -1.79 1.35
C TYR A 90 -19.21 -2.17 0.73
N GLU A 91 -19.51 -1.74 -0.49
CA GLU A 91 -20.75 -2.13 -1.19
C GLU A 91 -20.86 -3.65 -1.33
N VAL A 92 -19.75 -4.32 -1.68
CA VAL A 92 -19.70 -5.78 -1.75
C VAL A 92 -19.78 -6.39 -0.35
N PHE A 93 -19.01 -5.89 0.61
CA PHE A 93 -18.93 -6.42 1.97
C PHE A 93 -20.28 -6.33 2.70
N SER A 94 -20.97 -5.19 2.58
CA SER A 94 -22.26 -4.93 3.22
C SER A 94 -23.41 -5.81 2.69
N SER A 95 -23.27 -6.37 1.48
CA SER A 95 -24.20 -7.39 0.96
C SER A 95 -24.10 -8.73 1.70
N ILE A 96 -22.96 -8.98 2.35
CA ILE A 96 -22.61 -10.25 3.00
C ILE A 96 -22.67 -10.12 4.54
N VAL A 97 -22.26 -8.97 5.08
CA VAL A 97 -22.17 -8.70 6.51
C VAL A 97 -22.92 -7.41 6.83
N SER A 98 -23.87 -7.45 7.76
CA SER A 98 -24.56 -6.25 8.25
C SER A 98 -23.64 -5.46 9.20
N LEU A 99 -22.88 -4.53 8.64
CA LEU A 99 -21.85 -3.75 9.35
C LEU A 99 -21.81 -2.34 8.75
N ASP A 100 -21.69 -1.30 9.58
CA ASP A 100 -21.61 0.09 9.13
C ASP A 100 -20.24 0.43 8.52
N TYR A 101 -20.11 1.59 7.86
CA TYR A 101 -18.86 1.92 7.18
C TYR A 101 -17.67 2.14 8.12
N ASP A 102 -17.90 2.71 9.30
CA ASP A 102 -16.82 3.03 10.24
C ASP A 102 -16.28 1.77 10.90
N SER A 103 -17.17 0.88 11.33
CA SER A 103 -16.80 -0.45 11.82
C SER A 103 -16.09 -1.27 10.71
N PHE A 104 -16.45 -1.07 9.43
CA PHE A 104 -15.81 -1.76 8.31
C PHE A 104 -14.37 -1.27 8.12
N LYS A 105 -14.14 0.05 8.17
CA LYS A 105 -12.79 0.61 8.11
C LYS A 105 -11.93 0.09 9.26
N GLU A 106 -12.44 0.06 10.48
CA GLU A 106 -11.69 -0.47 11.64
C GLU A 106 -11.33 -1.95 11.44
N PHE A 107 -12.28 -2.75 10.94
CA PHE A 107 -12.02 -4.14 10.58
C PHE A 107 -10.94 -4.27 9.50
N MET A 108 -11.01 -3.47 8.44
CA MET A 108 -10.02 -3.49 7.36
C MET A 108 -8.65 -3.03 7.84
N SER A 109 -8.56 -1.95 8.63
CA SER A 109 -7.34 -1.48 9.29
C SER A 109 -6.63 -2.56 10.11
N SER A 110 -7.40 -3.38 10.84
CA SER A 110 -6.84 -4.50 11.60
C SER A 110 -6.27 -5.63 10.72
N MET A 111 -6.73 -5.71 9.46
CA MET A 111 -6.34 -6.72 8.47
C MET A 111 -5.30 -6.21 7.45
N LEU A 112 -5.06 -4.89 7.40
CA LEU A 112 -4.10 -4.22 6.54
C LEU A 112 -2.60 -4.47 6.84
N PRO A 113 -2.15 -5.05 7.98
CA PRO A 113 -0.73 -5.42 8.13
C PRO A 113 -0.31 -6.43 7.05
N GLY A 114 0.31 -5.95 5.97
CA GLY A 114 0.72 -6.73 4.79
C GLY A 114 0.24 -6.15 3.45
N LEU A 115 -0.95 -5.54 3.42
CA LEU A 115 -1.52 -4.87 2.24
C LEU A 115 -0.80 -3.54 1.91
N ALA A 116 -0.13 -2.96 2.92
CA ALA A 116 0.60 -1.71 2.78
C ALA A 116 1.71 -1.77 1.72
N ASP A 117 2.52 -2.83 1.70
CA ASP A 117 3.61 -2.98 0.73
C ASP A 117 3.10 -3.00 -0.71
N GLU A 118 1.93 -3.61 -0.91
CA GLU A 118 1.36 -3.87 -2.23
C GLU A 118 0.64 -2.64 -2.77
N PHE A 119 -0.07 -1.93 -1.88
CA PHE A 119 -0.59 -0.60 -2.16
C PHE A 119 0.55 0.37 -2.52
N MET A 120 1.69 0.27 -1.83
CA MET A 120 2.84 1.13 -2.08
C MET A 120 3.43 0.91 -3.47
N VAL A 121 3.46 -0.31 -4.00
CA VAL A 121 3.88 -0.55 -5.39
C VAL A 121 2.99 0.20 -6.39
N ASP A 122 1.67 0.12 -6.23
CA ASP A 122 0.72 0.82 -7.11
C ASP A 122 0.80 2.35 -6.95
N TYR A 123 0.98 2.83 -5.73
CA TYR A 123 1.20 4.25 -5.45
C TYR A 123 2.47 4.79 -6.12
N ILE A 124 3.60 4.08 -5.99
CA ILE A 124 4.87 4.43 -6.65
C ILE A 124 4.71 4.41 -8.17
N ARG A 125 3.96 3.43 -8.71
CA ARG A 125 3.62 3.39 -10.14
C ARG A 125 2.82 4.62 -10.57
N HIS A 126 1.81 5.04 -9.81
CA HIS A 126 1.04 6.24 -10.12
C HIS A 126 1.88 7.52 -10.06
N LEU A 127 2.77 7.65 -9.06
CA LEU A 127 3.73 8.76 -9.00
C LEU A 127 4.64 8.79 -10.23
N LYS A 128 5.13 7.62 -10.65
CA LYS A 128 5.95 7.48 -11.85
C LYS A 128 5.20 7.89 -13.13
N LEU A 129 3.94 7.48 -13.26
CA LEU A 129 3.08 7.82 -14.39
C LEU A 129 2.67 9.30 -14.43
N SER A 130 2.65 9.97 -13.27
CA SER A 130 2.31 11.40 -13.20
C SER A 130 3.32 12.30 -13.92
N GLY A 131 4.55 11.83 -14.15
CA GLY A 131 5.63 12.61 -14.74
C GLY A 131 6.12 13.78 -13.86
N LYS A 132 5.64 13.92 -12.63
CA LYS A 132 6.01 15.03 -11.70
C LYS A 132 7.47 14.96 -11.26
N TYR A 133 8.03 13.74 -11.21
CA TYR A 133 9.39 13.44 -10.79
C TYR A 133 10.12 12.63 -11.85
N GLN A 134 11.38 12.99 -12.10
CA GLN A 134 12.27 12.27 -12.99
C GLN A 134 12.90 11.05 -12.28
N SER A 135 13.16 11.16 -10.98
CA SER A 135 13.68 10.05 -10.18
C SER A 135 12.84 9.84 -8.93
N ILE A 136 12.45 8.59 -8.69
CA ILE A 136 11.75 8.17 -7.47
C ILE A 136 12.65 7.19 -6.73
N ILE A 137 13.05 7.56 -5.52
CA ILE A 137 13.86 6.75 -4.63
C ILE A 137 12.93 6.16 -3.57
N TRP A 138 12.87 4.84 -3.46
CA TRP A 138 11.98 4.16 -2.52
C TRP A 138 12.81 3.37 -1.51
N ASP A 139 12.84 3.86 -0.26
CA ASP A 139 13.42 3.19 0.90
C ASP A 139 12.35 2.30 1.55
N THR A 140 12.47 0.99 1.41
CA THR A 140 11.44 0.07 1.91
C THR A 140 11.68 -0.30 3.36
N ALA A 141 10.60 -0.59 4.09
CA ALA A 141 10.68 -1.24 5.39
C ALA A 141 11.55 -2.53 5.32
N PRO A 142 12.15 -2.98 6.44
CA PRO A 142 12.87 -4.24 6.51
C PRO A 142 11.98 -5.39 6.04
N LEU A 143 12.46 -6.20 5.09
CA LEU A 143 11.69 -7.31 4.51
C LEU A 143 11.12 -8.24 5.61
N GLY A 144 9.82 -8.14 5.83
CA GLY A 144 8.99 -9.02 6.64
C GLY A 144 7.74 -9.36 5.85
N GLN A 145 7.84 -10.39 4.99
CA GLN A 145 6.78 -10.93 4.12
C GLN A 145 6.24 -10.01 3.02
N THR A 146 7.09 -9.57 2.08
CA THR A 146 6.68 -8.78 0.90
C THR A 146 6.23 -9.64 -0.30
N LEU A 147 5.40 -10.68 -0.11
CA LEU A 147 4.78 -11.40 -1.23
C LEU A 147 3.41 -11.99 -0.84
N ALA A 148 2.32 -11.28 -1.17
CA ALA A 148 0.96 -11.83 -1.18
C ALA A 148 0.05 -11.34 -2.35
N LEU A 149 0.41 -10.31 -3.12
CA LEU A 149 -0.35 -9.79 -4.28
C LEU A 149 0.22 -10.25 -5.62
N LEU A 150 0.52 -11.53 -5.75
CA LEU A 150 0.21 -12.22 -7.01
C LEU A 150 -1.08 -13.05 -6.90
N HIS A 151 -1.82 -12.95 -5.78
CA HIS A 151 -2.99 -13.79 -5.48
C HIS A 151 -4.21 -13.03 -4.90
N THR A 152 -4.30 -11.72 -5.16
CA THR A 152 -5.18 -10.74 -4.50
C THR A 152 -6.67 -11.09 -4.32
N PRO A 153 -7.36 -11.86 -5.18
CA PRO A 153 -8.75 -12.23 -4.91
C PRO A 153 -8.89 -13.35 -3.86
N SER A 154 -7.96 -14.30 -3.86
CA SER A 154 -8.09 -15.56 -3.12
C SER A 154 -7.85 -15.39 -1.62
N MET A 155 -6.90 -14.53 -1.26
CA MET A 155 -6.56 -14.27 0.16
C MET A 155 -7.67 -13.49 0.87
N LEU A 156 -8.29 -12.50 0.21
CA LEU A 156 -9.44 -11.79 0.76
C LEU A 156 -10.58 -12.77 1.10
N ILE A 157 -10.82 -13.74 0.21
CA ILE A 157 -11.83 -14.80 0.40
C ILE A 157 -11.45 -15.77 1.52
N GLU A 158 -10.17 -16.12 1.67
CA GLU A 158 -9.69 -17.03 2.72
C GLU A 158 -9.75 -16.38 4.10
N HIS A 159 -9.40 -15.10 4.21
CA HIS A 159 -9.53 -14.32 5.44
C HIS A 159 -10.98 -14.08 5.85
N LEU A 160 -11.89 -13.84 4.89
CA LEU A 160 -13.33 -13.76 5.15
C LEU A 160 -13.93 -15.09 5.66
N LYS A 161 -13.35 -16.25 5.30
CA LYS A 161 -13.75 -17.57 5.85
C LYS A 161 -13.31 -17.77 7.30
N LEU A 162 -12.28 -17.06 7.77
CA LEU A 162 -11.74 -17.14 9.13
C LEU A 162 -12.46 -16.18 10.10
N ALA A 163 -13.01 -15.08 9.60
CA ALA A 163 -13.75 -14.09 10.38
C ALA A 163 -14.88 -14.67 11.30
N PRO A 164 -15.64 -15.72 10.91
CA PRO A 164 -16.65 -16.31 11.79
C PRO A 164 -16.09 -17.08 12.99
N ARG A 165 -14.82 -17.51 12.94
CA ARG A 165 -14.16 -18.23 14.06
C ARG A 165 -13.52 -17.29 15.08
N ILE A 166 -13.21 -16.07 14.68
CA ILE A 166 -12.54 -15.07 15.55
C ILE A 166 -13.56 -14.14 16.21
N TYR A 167 -14.72 -13.89 15.59
CA TYR A 167 -15.74 -12.98 16.14
C TYR A 167 -17.11 -13.66 16.31
N THR A 168 -17.30 -14.35 17.43
CA THR A 168 -18.54 -15.01 17.86
C THR A 168 -19.70 -14.07 18.22
N ASN A 169 -19.58 -12.76 17.98
CA ASN A 169 -20.62 -11.78 18.34
C ASN A 169 -21.36 -11.13 17.15
N PHE A 170 -21.01 -11.45 15.90
CA PHE A 170 -21.84 -11.04 14.77
C PHE A 170 -23.04 -11.99 14.63
N LYS A 171 -24.26 -11.45 14.76
CA LYS A 171 -25.51 -12.19 14.53
C LYS A 171 -25.63 -12.56 13.04
N PHE A 172 -24.91 -13.59 12.61
CA PHE A 172 -25.11 -14.19 11.30
C PHE A 172 -26.46 -14.93 11.29
N GLY A 173 -27.45 -14.41 10.56
CA GLY A 173 -28.68 -15.13 10.28
C GLY A 173 -28.39 -16.38 9.44
N GLN A 174 -28.94 -17.54 9.83
CA GLN A 174 -28.68 -18.83 9.15
C GLN A 174 -28.98 -18.85 7.65
N ARG A 175 -29.87 -17.97 7.16
CA ARG A 175 -30.22 -17.86 5.72
C ARG A 175 -29.09 -17.31 4.85
N GLN A 176 -28.13 -16.56 5.40
CA GLN A 176 -27.15 -15.79 4.61
C GLN A 176 -25.85 -16.58 4.35
N LYS A 177 -25.55 -17.63 5.15
CA LYS A 177 -24.38 -18.50 4.94
C LYS A 177 -24.39 -19.22 3.58
N SER A 178 -25.57 -19.62 3.11
CA SER A 178 -25.73 -20.33 1.83
C SER A 178 -25.46 -19.41 0.63
N SER A 179 -25.92 -18.16 0.70
CA SER A 179 -25.71 -17.11 -0.31
C SER A 179 -24.24 -16.78 -0.52
N ILE A 180 -23.45 -16.72 0.55
CA ILE A 180 -22.02 -16.40 0.50
C ILE A 180 -21.25 -17.51 -0.22
N MET A 181 -21.61 -18.77 0.03
CA MET A 181 -20.94 -19.90 -0.62
C MET A 181 -21.27 -20.03 -2.10
N GLU A 182 -22.44 -19.59 -2.55
CA GLU A 182 -22.79 -19.54 -3.98
C GLU A 182 -22.02 -18.45 -4.70
N ILE A 183 -21.86 -17.27 -4.07
CA ILE A 183 -21.05 -16.17 -4.61
C ILE A 183 -19.59 -16.61 -4.68
N ILE A 184 -19.01 -17.16 -3.61
CA ILE A 184 -17.60 -17.65 -3.61
C ILE A 184 -17.37 -18.67 -4.73
N LYS A 185 -18.32 -19.59 -4.98
CA LYS A 185 -18.23 -20.54 -6.09
C LYS A 185 -18.29 -19.86 -7.47
N GLY A 186 -19.10 -18.80 -7.61
CA GLY A 186 -19.16 -18.00 -8.84
C GLY A 186 -17.84 -17.29 -9.13
N TRP A 187 -17.21 -16.71 -8.11
CA TRP A 187 -15.92 -16.02 -8.25
C TRP A 187 -14.76 -16.98 -8.51
N GLN A 188 -14.76 -18.16 -7.89
CA GLN A 188 -13.78 -19.21 -8.18
C GLN A 188 -13.86 -19.72 -9.63
N LYS A 189 -15.07 -19.78 -10.19
CA LYS A 189 -15.30 -20.13 -11.58
C LYS A 189 -14.77 -19.05 -12.54
N LEU A 190 -15.05 -17.78 -12.24
CA LEU A 190 -14.54 -16.64 -13.02
C LEU A 190 -13.00 -16.51 -12.97
N SER A 191 -12.37 -16.86 -11.84
CA SER A 191 -10.90 -16.86 -11.73
C SER A 191 -10.23 -18.05 -12.43
N GLY A 192 -10.95 -19.17 -12.60
CA GLY A 192 -10.44 -20.34 -13.33
C GLY A 192 -10.37 -20.11 -14.83
N ASP A 193 -11.31 -19.35 -15.39
CA ASP A 193 -11.41 -19.07 -16.83
C ASP A 193 -10.34 -18.06 -17.34
N CYS A 194 -9.54 -17.46 -16.45
CA CYS A 194 -8.45 -16.54 -16.81
C CYS A 194 -7.06 -17.20 -16.79
N LEU A 195 -6.97 -18.52 -16.56
CA LEU A 195 -5.72 -19.29 -16.49
C LEU A 195 -5.52 -20.29 -17.63
N ASP A 196 -6.35 -20.22 -18.68
CA ASP A 196 -6.10 -20.87 -19.98
C ASP A 196 -5.76 -19.84 -21.07
#